data_AF-A0A349EGU5-F1
#
_entry.id   AF-A0A349EGU5-F1
#
_cell.length_a   1.000
_cell.length_b   1.000
_cell.length_c   1.000
_cell.angle_alpha   90.00
_cell.angle_beta   90.00
_cell.angle_gamma   90.00
#
_symmetry.space_group_name_H-M   'P 1'
#
loop_
_entity.id
_entity.type
_entity.pdbx_description
1 polymer ?
#
loop_
_entity_poly.entity_id
_entity_poly.type
_entity_poly.pdbx_seq_one_letter_code
_entity_poly.pdbx_strand_id
1 'polypeptide(L)'
;MNNSIDYFAYGDRYEPPFLHHKSRYINEEFPNYPEQLAFEAALDALGLFDLVGYGPPPTEFQETLTRHRWQVDGFTLKRASTLPDLDAPCGAYLTFRQLIECGETQARTGLANRPEQPDSYTALLDLALNILDPVIDYFGMIRLTYGFCSPSLARQIPGRIDPKRDQPAAHEVNRQGRLVCEQLGAAVDFLIEDENMLEVAQWIVANTPFDRLYFYGPELPVHVSFGPNHHPQIVCVVTTPSGRQIPQVTADKKFLALTGIAPDR
;
A
#
# COMPACT_ATOMS: atom_id res chain seq x y z
N MET A 1 -62.64 -28.39 -10.14
CA MET A 1 -61.61 -27.98 -9.17
C MET A 1 -60.55 -27.23 -9.96
N ASN A 2 -60.51 -25.91 -9.83
CA ASN A 2 -59.59 -25.05 -10.56
C ASN A 2 -58.51 -24.62 -9.56
N ASN A 3 -57.30 -25.17 -9.66
CA ASN A 3 -56.19 -24.76 -8.80
C ASN A 3 -55.70 -23.39 -9.27
N SER A 4 -55.98 -22.33 -8.51
CA SER A 4 -55.28 -21.06 -8.63
C SER A 4 -53.88 -21.22 -8.05
N ILE A 5 -52.87 -21.02 -8.89
CA ILE A 5 -51.47 -20.92 -8.43
C ILE A 5 -51.26 -19.46 -8.04
N ASP A 6 -51.10 -19.21 -6.74
CA ASP A 6 -50.71 -17.90 -6.23
C ASP A 6 -49.20 -17.73 -6.43
N TYR A 7 -48.84 -16.85 -7.38
CA TYR A 7 -47.45 -16.48 -7.65
C TYR A 7 -47.03 -15.36 -6.69
N PHE A 8 -46.26 -15.71 -5.66
CA PHE A 8 -45.62 -14.74 -4.77
C PHE A 8 -44.28 -14.32 -5.36
N ALA A 9 -44.28 -13.20 -6.08
CA ALA A 9 -43.03 -12.52 -6.45
C ALA A 9 -42.51 -11.79 -5.21
N TYR A 10 -41.49 -12.36 -4.56
CA TYR A 10 -40.72 -11.61 -3.56
C TYR A 10 -40.02 -10.46 -4.28
N GLY A 11 -40.28 -9.23 -3.83
CA GLY A 11 -40.05 -7.98 -4.56
C GLY A 11 -38.60 -7.54 -4.74
N ASP A 12 -37.63 -8.33 -4.29
CA ASP A 12 -36.21 -8.01 -4.44
C ASP A 12 -35.63 -8.74 -5.66
N ARG A 13 -34.83 -8.04 -6.45
CA ARG A 13 -34.05 -8.65 -7.54
C ARG A 13 -33.08 -9.65 -6.91
N TYR A 14 -33.36 -10.94 -7.03
CA TYR A 14 -32.43 -11.99 -6.65
C TYR A 14 -31.20 -11.93 -7.56
N GLU A 15 -30.07 -11.51 -7.01
CA GLU A 15 -28.79 -11.58 -7.68
C GLU A 15 -28.19 -12.98 -7.41
N PRO A 16 -28.03 -13.83 -8.44
CA PRO A 16 -27.50 -15.17 -8.23
C PRO A 16 -26.04 -15.08 -7.73
N PRO A 17 -25.67 -15.85 -6.69
CA PRO A 17 -24.31 -15.85 -6.17
C PRO A 17 -23.33 -16.40 -7.21
N PHE A 18 -22.06 -16.05 -7.06
CA PHE A 18 -21.01 -16.68 -7.85
C PHE A 18 -20.78 -18.12 -7.40
N LEU A 19 -20.42 -18.98 -8.35
CA LEU A 19 -19.94 -20.32 -8.04
C LEU A 19 -18.44 -20.27 -7.79
N HIS A 20 -18.05 -19.99 -6.55
CA HIS A 20 -16.66 -20.05 -6.11
C HIS A 20 -16.13 -21.49 -6.07
N HIS A 21 -14.82 -21.66 -6.26
CA HIS A 21 -14.18 -22.97 -6.35
C HIS A 21 -14.86 -23.93 -7.34
N LYS A 22 -15.28 -23.40 -8.48
CA LYS A 22 -15.93 -24.14 -9.56
C LYS A 22 -15.16 -25.39 -9.93
N SER A 23 -13.83 -25.38 -9.88
CA SER A 23 -12.97 -26.55 -10.15
C SER A 23 -13.35 -27.81 -9.35
N ARG A 24 -13.94 -27.66 -8.16
CA ARG A 24 -14.43 -28.78 -7.33
C ARG A 24 -15.66 -29.50 -7.90
N TYR A 25 -16.35 -28.90 -8.85
CA TYR A 25 -17.61 -29.38 -9.43
C TYR A 25 -17.49 -29.76 -10.91
N ILE A 26 -16.31 -29.59 -11.51
CA ILE A 26 -15.99 -29.93 -12.90
C ILE A 26 -14.74 -30.82 -12.93
N ASN A 27 -14.45 -31.46 -14.06
CA ASN A 27 -13.26 -32.31 -14.22
C ASN A 27 -12.25 -31.68 -15.18
N GLU A 28 -11.08 -32.32 -15.31
CA GLU A 28 -9.97 -31.87 -16.16
C GLU A 28 -10.28 -31.78 -17.67
N GLU A 29 -11.35 -32.45 -18.13
CA GLU A 29 -11.80 -32.37 -19.52
C GLU A 29 -12.68 -31.12 -19.78
N PHE A 30 -13.10 -30.42 -18.72
CA PHE A 30 -13.91 -29.22 -18.86
C PHE A 30 -13.08 -28.09 -19.50
N PRO A 31 -13.64 -27.34 -20.49
CA PRO A 31 -12.92 -26.24 -21.12
C PRO A 31 -12.39 -25.22 -20.11
N ASN A 32 -11.11 -24.88 -20.24
CA ASN A 32 -10.37 -23.96 -19.37
C ASN A 32 -10.23 -24.43 -17.89
N TYR A 33 -10.29 -25.74 -17.62
CA TYR A 33 -10.11 -26.26 -16.26
C TYR A 33 -8.77 -25.82 -15.62
N PRO A 34 -7.60 -25.89 -16.29
CA PRO A 34 -6.34 -25.45 -15.70
C PRO A 34 -6.34 -23.95 -15.35
N GLU A 35 -6.94 -23.11 -16.20
CA GLU A 35 -7.04 -21.68 -15.99
C GLU A 35 -7.99 -21.35 -14.84
N GLN A 36 -9.12 -22.06 -14.71
CA GLN A 36 -10.03 -21.95 -13.57
C GLN A 36 -9.32 -22.29 -12.25
N LEU A 37 -8.55 -23.39 -12.24
CA LEU A 37 -7.80 -23.80 -11.06
C LEU A 37 -6.75 -22.76 -10.65
N ALA A 38 -6.03 -22.20 -11.64
CA ALA A 38 -5.04 -21.15 -11.41
C ALA A 38 -5.68 -19.84 -10.92
N PHE A 39 -6.82 -19.45 -11.49
CA PHE A 39 -7.59 -18.28 -11.06
C PHE A 39 -8.03 -18.39 -9.60
N GLU A 40 -8.60 -19.53 -9.22
CA GLU A 40 -9.06 -19.77 -7.86
C GLU A 40 -7.88 -19.75 -6.87
N ALA A 41 -6.77 -20.39 -7.20
CA ALA A 41 -5.57 -20.34 -6.38
C ALA A 41 -5.02 -18.91 -6.22
N ALA A 42 -5.06 -18.10 -7.28
CA ALA A 42 -4.66 -16.70 -7.23
C ALA A 42 -5.62 -15.86 -6.38
N LEU A 43 -6.93 -16.12 -6.45
CA LEU A 43 -7.95 -15.45 -5.65
C LEU A 43 -7.81 -15.77 -4.16
N ASP A 44 -7.57 -17.05 -3.83
CA ASP A 44 -7.32 -17.51 -2.47
C ASP A 44 -6.05 -16.88 -1.88
N ALA A 45 -5.00 -16.77 -2.68
CA ALA A 45 -3.73 -16.17 -2.27
C ALA A 45 -3.86 -14.67 -1.92
N LEU A 46 -4.91 -13.97 -2.36
CA LEU A 46 -5.17 -12.59 -1.94
C LEU A 46 -5.57 -12.49 -0.47
N GLY A 47 -6.17 -13.55 0.10
CA GLY A 47 -6.64 -13.54 1.50
C GLY A 47 -7.74 -12.53 1.79
N LEU A 48 -8.45 -12.04 0.77
CA LEU A 48 -9.46 -10.97 0.89
C LEU A 48 -10.88 -11.47 1.15
N PHE A 49 -11.15 -12.77 0.97
CA PHE A 49 -12.50 -13.31 0.93
C PHE A 49 -12.64 -14.53 1.82
N ASP A 50 -13.80 -14.64 2.50
CA ASP A 50 -14.31 -15.93 2.95
C ASP A 50 -15.21 -16.51 1.86
N LEU A 51 -14.69 -17.50 1.12
CA LEU A 51 -15.39 -18.15 0.01
C LEU A 51 -16.14 -19.43 0.43
N VAL A 52 -16.30 -19.67 1.74
CA VAL A 52 -17.06 -20.81 2.25
C VAL A 52 -18.56 -20.66 1.92
N GLY A 53 -19.21 -21.76 1.56
CA GLY A 53 -20.63 -21.77 1.22
C GLY A 53 -20.91 -21.01 -0.08
N TYR A 54 -21.67 -19.92 0.01
CA TYR A 54 -21.99 -19.07 -1.14
C TYR A 54 -20.99 -17.92 -1.33
N GLY A 55 -20.06 -17.73 -0.38
CA GLY A 55 -19.16 -16.57 -0.38
C GLY A 55 -19.88 -15.23 -0.19
N PRO A 56 -19.19 -14.10 -0.41
CA PRO A 56 -19.80 -12.78 -0.36
C PRO A 56 -20.78 -12.57 -1.53
N PRO A 57 -21.78 -11.69 -1.38
CA PRO A 57 -22.61 -11.24 -2.48
C PRO A 57 -21.77 -10.73 -3.67
N PRO A 58 -22.22 -10.89 -4.92
CA PRO A 58 -21.47 -10.45 -6.10
C PRO A 58 -21.02 -8.98 -6.07
N THR A 59 -21.86 -8.09 -5.54
CA THR A 59 -21.52 -6.67 -5.36
C THR A 59 -20.37 -6.48 -4.37
N GLU A 60 -20.45 -7.09 -3.19
CA GLU A 60 -19.41 -7.02 -2.16
C GLU A 60 -18.08 -7.61 -2.66
N PHE A 61 -18.16 -8.71 -3.41
CA PHE A 61 -16.99 -9.31 -4.06
C PHE A 61 -16.29 -8.33 -5.01
N GLN A 62 -17.05 -7.69 -5.89
CA GLN A 62 -16.53 -6.72 -6.87
C GLN A 62 -16.02 -5.44 -6.20
N GLU A 63 -16.71 -4.95 -5.18
CA GLU A 63 -16.31 -3.77 -4.40
C GLU A 63 -15.00 -4.03 -3.65
N THR A 64 -14.85 -5.21 -3.05
CA THR A 64 -13.62 -5.63 -2.37
C THR A 64 -12.45 -5.72 -3.35
N LEU A 65 -12.62 -6.38 -4.50
CA LEU A 65 -11.58 -6.39 -5.54
C LEU A 65 -11.20 -4.96 -5.96
N THR A 66 -12.19 -4.10 -6.22
CA THR A 66 -11.98 -2.71 -6.64
C THR A 66 -11.21 -1.93 -5.57
N ARG A 67 -11.62 -2.03 -4.29
CA ARG A 67 -10.95 -1.37 -3.15
C ARG A 67 -9.49 -1.84 -3.03
N HIS A 68 -9.23 -3.11 -3.27
CA HIS A 68 -7.88 -3.68 -3.25
C HIS A 68 -7.13 -3.56 -4.59
N ARG A 69 -7.67 -2.77 -5.54
CA ARG A 69 -7.12 -2.53 -6.87
C ARG A 69 -6.84 -3.82 -7.65
N TRP A 70 -7.72 -4.79 -7.53
CA TRP A 70 -7.77 -6.01 -8.34
C TRP A 70 -8.97 -5.97 -9.28
N GLN A 71 -8.83 -6.64 -10.43
CA GLN A 71 -9.90 -6.88 -11.36
C GLN A 71 -9.79 -8.29 -11.93
N VAL A 72 -10.93 -8.90 -12.25
CA VAL A 72 -11.00 -10.16 -12.97
C VAL A 72 -10.93 -9.86 -14.47
N ASP A 73 -10.01 -10.50 -15.18
CA ASP A 73 -9.91 -10.49 -16.64
C ASP A 73 -9.87 -11.93 -17.16
N GLY A 74 -11.02 -12.43 -17.58
CA GLY A 74 -11.21 -13.85 -17.91
C GLY A 74 -10.92 -14.75 -16.70
N PHE A 75 -9.93 -15.63 -16.84
CA PHE A 75 -9.45 -16.53 -15.78
C PHE A 75 -8.18 -15.99 -15.08
N THR A 76 -8.00 -14.68 -15.06
CA THR A 76 -6.83 -14.07 -14.43
C THR A 76 -7.22 -12.92 -13.52
N LEU A 77 -6.44 -12.72 -12.45
CA LEU A 77 -6.49 -11.51 -11.63
C LEU A 77 -5.41 -10.56 -12.10
N LYS A 78 -5.79 -9.29 -12.34
CA LYS A 78 -4.87 -8.23 -12.73
C LYS A 78 -5.02 -7.04 -11.79
N ARG A 79 -3.93 -6.30 -11.59
CA ARG A 79 -4.01 -4.99 -10.92
C ARG A 79 -4.83 -4.02 -11.77
N ALA A 80 -5.58 -3.15 -11.11
CA ALA A 80 -6.42 -2.16 -11.75
C ALA A 80 -5.57 -1.13 -12.52
N SER A 81 -5.93 -0.90 -13.78
CA SER A 81 -5.31 0.10 -14.65
C SER A 81 -6.02 1.46 -14.60
N THR A 82 -7.09 1.59 -13.82
CA THR A 82 -7.83 2.84 -13.62
C THR A 82 -7.22 3.66 -12.48
N LEU A 83 -7.33 4.99 -12.59
CA LEU A 83 -6.97 5.88 -11.50
C LEU A 83 -8.15 5.95 -10.51
N PRO A 84 -7.93 5.73 -9.20
CA PRO A 84 -8.99 5.81 -8.21
C PRO A 84 -9.35 7.28 -7.93
N ASP A 85 -10.50 7.51 -7.28
CA ASP A 85 -10.77 8.79 -6.65
C ASP A 85 -9.73 9.05 -5.54
N LEU A 86 -9.29 10.29 -5.38
CA LEU A 86 -8.32 10.65 -4.33
C LEU A 86 -8.92 10.47 -2.93
N ASP A 87 -10.23 10.66 -2.78
CA ASP A 87 -10.93 10.49 -1.50
C ASP A 87 -11.38 9.03 -1.28
N ALA A 88 -11.05 8.11 -2.20
CA ALA A 88 -11.24 6.69 -1.99
C ALA A 88 -10.28 6.16 -0.90
N PRO A 89 -10.69 5.11 -0.15
CA PRO A 89 -9.83 4.49 0.84
C PRO A 89 -8.52 3.96 0.26
N CYS A 90 -7.42 4.21 0.97
CA CYS A 90 -6.09 3.67 0.74
C CYS A 90 -5.67 2.96 2.04
N GLY A 91 -6.03 1.68 2.13
CA GLY A 91 -5.97 0.92 3.38
C GLY A 91 -7.26 1.00 4.19
N ALA A 92 -7.15 0.73 5.48
CA ALA A 92 -8.26 0.79 6.44
C ALA A 92 -8.53 2.22 6.93
N TYR A 93 -7.46 3.01 7.13
CA TYR A 93 -7.54 4.27 7.89
C TYR A 93 -7.34 5.55 7.08
N LEU A 94 -6.73 5.44 5.89
CA LEU A 94 -6.30 6.59 5.09
C LEU A 94 -7.04 6.64 3.75
N THR A 95 -6.94 7.78 3.09
CA THR A 95 -7.35 8.01 1.70
C THR A 95 -6.12 8.23 0.82
N PHE A 96 -6.24 8.04 -0.50
CA PHE A 96 -5.13 8.35 -1.42
C PHE A 96 -4.68 9.82 -1.29
N ARG A 97 -5.63 10.75 -1.12
CA ARG A 97 -5.37 12.17 -0.91
C ARG A 97 -4.41 12.40 0.25
N GLN A 98 -4.62 11.71 1.37
CA GLN A 98 -3.77 11.89 2.55
C GLN A 98 -2.32 11.44 2.32
N LEU A 99 -2.06 10.45 1.46
CA LEU A 99 -0.68 10.06 1.12
C LEU A 99 -0.07 10.92 0.00
N ILE A 100 -0.89 11.63 -0.76
CA ILE A 100 -0.48 12.42 -1.94
C ILE A 100 -0.30 13.91 -1.62
N GLU A 101 -1.14 14.46 -0.76
CA GLU A 101 -1.24 15.90 -0.46
C GLU A 101 -0.82 16.21 1.00
N CYS A 102 0.10 15.42 1.59
CA CYS A 102 0.56 15.61 2.98
C CYS A 102 1.85 16.44 3.14
N GLY A 103 2.63 16.63 2.07
CA GLY A 103 3.96 17.24 2.17
C GLY A 103 3.94 18.77 2.21
N GLU A 104 4.84 19.37 2.99
CA GLU A 104 4.97 20.84 3.10
C GLU A 104 5.17 21.53 1.74
N THR A 105 5.93 20.91 0.84
CA THR A 105 6.16 21.46 -0.51
C THR A 105 4.87 21.46 -1.33
N GLN A 106 4.04 20.42 -1.21
CA GLN A 106 2.75 20.34 -1.90
C GLN A 106 1.82 21.43 -1.37
N ALA A 107 1.70 21.54 -0.03
CA ALA A 107 0.88 22.57 0.61
C ALA A 107 1.31 23.99 0.22
N ARG A 108 2.62 24.27 0.23
CA ARG A 108 3.17 25.59 -0.14
C ARG A 108 2.96 25.96 -1.61
N THR A 109 3.07 24.98 -2.51
CA THR A 109 3.03 25.24 -3.97
C THR A 109 1.63 25.11 -4.55
N GLY A 110 0.71 24.42 -3.87
CA GLY A 110 -0.63 24.12 -4.39
C GLY A 110 -0.61 23.21 -5.62
N LEU A 111 0.53 22.55 -5.91
CA LEU A 111 0.61 21.60 -7.02
C LEU A 111 -0.32 20.42 -6.73
N ALA A 112 -1.04 19.98 -7.76
CA ALA A 112 -1.97 18.86 -7.63
C ALA A 112 -1.29 17.57 -7.18
N ASN A 113 -0.01 17.39 -7.54
CA ASN A 113 0.82 16.24 -7.15
C ASN A 113 0.18 14.88 -7.42
N ARG A 114 -0.64 14.75 -8.48
CA ARG A 114 -1.38 13.51 -8.74
C ARG A 114 -0.48 12.49 -9.43
N PRO A 115 -0.44 11.22 -8.99
CA PRO A 115 0.20 10.17 -9.74
C PRO A 115 -0.45 10.00 -11.11
N GLU A 116 0.38 9.85 -12.15
CA GLU A 116 -0.07 9.61 -13.52
C GLU A 116 -0.15 8.10 -13.82
N GLN A 117 0.61 7.28 -13.09
CA GLN A 117 0.63 5.83 -13.28
C GLN A 117 -0.36 5.12 -12.35
N PRO A 118 -1.23 4.21 -12.85
CA PRO A 118 -2.11 3.40 -12.01
C PRO A 118 -1.36 2.56 -10.96
N ASP A 119 -0.16 2.10 -11.31
CA ASP A 119 0.67 1.30 -10.41
C ASP A 119 1.19 2.13 -9.23
N SER A 120 1.31 3.46 -9.35
CA SER A 120 1.66 4.32 -8.22
C SER A 120 0.58 4.29 -7.13
N TYR A 121 -0.71 4.25 -7.52
CA TYR A 121 -1.81 4.09 -6.56
C TYR A 121 -1.82 2.68 -5.95
N THR A 122 -1.50 1.66 -6.73
CA THR A 122 -1.34 0.29 -6.22
C THR A 122 -0.23 0.22 -5.18
N ALA A 123 0.92 0.85 -5.45
CA ALA A 123 2.04 0.89 -4.51
C ALA A 123 1.70 1.65 -3.21
N LEU A 124 0.95 2.75 -3.30
CA LEU A 124 0.46 3.49 -2.12
C LEU A 124 -0.49 2.64 -1.27
N LEU A 125 -1.41 1.90 -1.92
CA LEU A 125 -2.31 0.99 -1.23
C LEU A 125 -1.53 -0.15 -0.56
N ASP A 126 -0.57 -0.74 -1.25
CA ASP A 126 0.25 -1.82 -0.70
C ASP A 126 1.07 -1.34 0.50
N LEU A 127 1.65 -0.13 0.44
CA LEU A 127 2.31 0.51 1.58
C LEU A 127 1.36 0.68 2.77
N ALA A 128 0.13 1.13 2.51
CA ALA A 128 -0.86 1.28 3.56
C ALA A 128 -1.20 -0.06 4.22
N LEU A 129 -1.62 -1.06 3.43
CA LEU A 129 -2.05 -2.36 3.94
C LEU A 129 -0.94 -3.12 4.68
N ASN A 130 0.31 -3.02 4.23
CA ASN A 130 1.40 -3.82 4.76
C ASN A 130 2.21 -3.13 5.86
N ILE A 131 2.12 -1.80 5.99
CA ILE A 131 2.92 -1.05 6.97
C ILE A 131 2.05 -0.08 7.77
N LEU A 132 1.34 0.83 7.11
CA LEU A 132 0.68 1.95 7.82
C LEU A 132 -0.53 1.48 8.62
N ASP A 133 -1.36 0.60 8.06
CA ASP A 133 -2.53 0.06 8.76
C ASP A 133 -2.10 -0.73 10.02
N PRO A 134 -1.13 -1.67 9.97
CA PRO A 134 -0.60 -2.32 11.17
C PRO A 134 0.01 -1.35 12.21
N VAL A 135 0.70 -0.30 11.75
CA VAL A 135 1.24 0.73 12.66
C VAL A 135 0.10 1.48 13.34
N ILE A 136 -0.94 1.87 12.59
CA ILE A 136 -2.11 2.58 13.13
C ILE A 136 -2.90 1.69 14.09
N ASP A 137 -3.04 0.40 13.78
CA ASP A 137 -3.67 -0.59 14.65
C ASP A 137 -2.97 -0.69 16.01
N TYR A 138 -1.63 -0.63 16.01
CA TYR A 138 -0.84 -0.85 17.22
C TYR A 138 -0.60 0.42 18.04
N PHE A 139 -0.22 1.53 17.39
CA PHE A 139 0.18 2.78 18.05
C PHE A 139 -0.88 3.88 17.98
N GLY A 140 -1.90 3.73 17.15
CA GLY A 140 -2.88 4.79 16.87
C GLY A 140 -2.50 5.66 15.68
N MET A 141 -3.29 6.72 15.47
CA MET A 141 -3.26 7.49 14.23
C MET A 141 -1.92 8.20 13.98
N ILE A 142 -1.45 8.14 12.74
CA ILE A 142 -0.20 8.78 12.29
C ILE A 142 -0.44 10.21 11.76
N ARG A 143 0.58 11.06 11.86
CA ARG A 143 0.67 12.33 11.12
C ARG A 143 1.68 12.19 9.99
N LEU A 144 1.18 12.16 8.76
CA LEU A 144 1.99 12.15 7.55
C LEU A 144 2.67 13.52 7.35
N THR A 145 3.97 13.51 7.06
CA THR A 145 4.78 14.73 6.81
C THR A 145 5.33 14.80 5.40
N TYR A 146 5.43 13.64 4.73
CA TYR A 146 5.80 13.51 3.34
C TYR A 146 5.28 12.18 2.78
N GLY A 147 5.07 12.12 1.47
CA GLY A 147 4.48 10.96 0.82
C GLY A 147 4.78 10.98 -0.67
N PHE A 148 3.78 10.72 -1.51
CA PHE A 148 3.98 10.68 -2.96
C PHE A 148 4.60 11.98 -3.49
N CYS A 149 5.56 11.85 -4.40
CA CYS A 149 6.24 12.97 -5.04
C CYS A 149 6.23 12.82 -6.55
N SER A 150 5.33 13.56 -7.21
CA SER A 150 5.31 13.61 -8.68
C SER A 150 6.60 14.21 -9.23
N PRO A 151 6.97 13.91 -10.49
CA PRO A 151 8.08 14.59 -11.17
C PRO A 151 7.95 16.12 -11.21
N SER A 152 6.71 16.64 -11.10
CA SER A 152 6.45 18.08 -11.02
C SER A 152 6.79 18.67 -9.66
N LEU A 153 6.45 17.95 -8.57
CA LEU A 153 6.75 18.34 -7.20
C LEU A 153 8.25 18.21 -6.91
N ALA A 154 8.89 17.15 -7.39
CA ALA A 154 10.33 16.92 -7.21
C ALA A 154 11.19 18.09 -7.72
N ARG A 155 10.78 18.78 -8.80
CA ARG A 155 11.47 19.97 -9.32
C ARG A 155 11.45 21.16 -8.35
N GLN A 156 10.53 21.18 -7.40
CA GLN A 156 10.43 22.21 -6.36
C GLN A 156 11.33 21.92 -5.14
N ILE A 157 12.04 20.78 -5.13
CA ILE A 157 12.88 20.31 -4.03
C ILE A 157 14.32 20.05 -4.54
N PRO A 158 15.01 21.08 -5.09
CA PRO A 158 16.32 20.89 -5.70
C PRO A 158 17.37 20.42 -4.69
N GLY A 159 18.16 19.41 -5.06
CA GLY A 159 19.33 18.96 -4.30
C GLY A 159 19.03 18.10 -3.06
N ARG A 160 17.75 17.82 -2.75
CA ARG A 160 17.37 16.93 -1.63
C ARG A 160 16.85 15.56 -2.06
N ILE A 161 16.64 15.36 -3.35
CA ILE A 161 16.12 14.13 -3.93
C ILE A 161 17.21 13.47 -4.78
N ASP A 162 17.45 12.17 -4.56
CA ASP A 162 18.18 11.31 -5.49
C ASP A 162 17.15 10.50 -6.29
N PRO A 163 16.83 10.89 -7.55
CA PRO A 163 15.71 10.30 -8.29
C PRO A 163 15.79 8.78 -8.43
N LYS A 164 17.00 8.20 -8.50
CA LYS A 164 17.18 6.75 -8.68
C LYS A 164 16.77 5.92 -7.46
N ARG A 165 16.60 6.56 -6.31
CA ARG A 165 16.28 5.94 -5.02
C ARG A 165 15.08 6.60 -4.34
N ASP A 166 14.39 7.49 -5.06
CA ASP A 166 13.25 8.24 -4.55
C ASP A 166 11.98 7.39 -4.67
N GLN A 167 11.78 6.42 -3.78
CA GLN A 167 10.54 5.64 -3.69
C GLN A 167 9.26 6.49 -3.46
N PRO A 168 9.32 7.73 -2.94
CA PRO A 168 8.23 8.70 -3.07
C PRO A 168 7.73 8.93 -4.51
N ALA A 169 8.56 8.76 -5.54
CA ALA A 169 8.16 8.83 -6.93
C ALA A 169 7.35 7.61 -7.41
N ALA A 170 7.21 6.61 -6.55
CA ALA A 170 6.51 5.37 -6.79
C ALA A 170 6.84 4.72 -8.15
N HIS A 171 5.83 4.50 -8.99
CA HIS A 171 5.97 3.88 -10.31
C HIS A 171 6.00 4.93 -11.44
N GLU A 172 6.17 6.22 -11.11
CA GLU A 172 6.16 7.27 -12.11
C GLU A 172 7.30 7.12 -13.11
N VAL A 173 7.04 7.58 -14.33
CA VAL A 173 7.99 7.53 -15.44
C VAL A 173 8.44 8.94 -15.84
N ASN A 174 9.64 9.04 -16.36
CA ASN A 174 10.15 10.27 -16.94
C ASN A 174 9.58 10.49 -18.36
N ARG A 175 9.97 11.61 -19.00
CA ARG A 175 9.52 11.96 -20.36
C ARG A 175 9.89 10.93 -21.46
N GLN A 176 10.81 10.01 -21.18
CA GLN A 176 11.22 8.93 -22.08
C GLN A 176 10.48 7.62 -21.79
N GLY A 177 9.51 7.61 -20.86
CA GLY A 177 8.77 6.42 -20.45
C GLY A 177 9.57 5.45 -19.58
N ARG A 178 10.71 5.88 -19.02
CA ARG A 178 11.52 5.06 -18.10
C ARG A 178 11.16 5.40 -16.66
N LEU A 179 11.19 4.40 -15.77
CA LEU A 179 10.97 4.59 -14.34
C LEU A 179 11.85 5.73 -13.79
N VAL A 180 11.26 6.57 -12.95
CA VAL A 180 12.00 7.58 -12.19
C VAL A 180 12.86 6.90 -11.14
N CYS A 181 12.24 6.00 -10.37
CA CYS A 181 12.89 5.18 -9.35
C CYS A 181 12.80 3.69 -9.74
N GLU A 182 13.94 3.05 -9.95
CA GLU A 182 13.99 1.62 -10.33
C GLU A 182 13.66 0.69 -9.15
N GLN A 183 13.64 1.20 -7.91
CA GLN A 183 13.28 0.42 -6.73
C GLN A 183 11.78 0.09 -6.68
N LEU A 184 10.93 0.84 -7.40
CA LEU A 184 9.48 0.72 -7.36
C LEU A 184 8.92 0.84 -5.93
N GLY A 185 7.64 0.51 -5.75
CA GLY A 185 6.99 0.62 -4.45
C GLY A 185 6.57 2.05 -4.14
N ALA A 186 6.34 2.36 -2.87
CA ALA A 186 6.04 3.71 -2.39
C ALA A 186 6.67 3.94 -1.03
N ALA A 187 6.80 5.21 -0.62
CA ALA A 187 7.32 5.58 0.68
C ALA A 187 6.58 6.78 1.28
N VAL A 188 6.61 6.88 2.60
CA VAL A 188 6.09 8.02 3.36
C VAL A 188 7.05 8.38 4.49
N ASP A 189 6.99 9.63 4.91
CA ASP A 189 7.51 10.08 6.19
C ASP A 189 6.33 10.36 7.12
N PHE A 190 6.37 9.82 8.33
CA PHE A 190 5.33 10.07 9.33
C PHE A 190 5.88 10.10 10.75
N LEU A 191 5.11 10.67 11.65
CA LEU A 191 5.31 10.54 13.10
C LEU A 191 3.99 10.15 13.78
N ILE A 192 4.09 9.71 15.02
CA ILE A 192 2.96 9.54 15.92
C ILE A 192 3.16 10.52 17.06
N GLU A 193 2.16 11.35 17.31
CA GLU A 193 2.24 12.34 18.39
C GLU A 193 2.32 11.61 19.73
N ASP A 194 3.14 12.13 20.65
CA ASP A 194 3.36 11.59 21.99
C ASP A 194 4.00 10.19 22.07
N GLU A 195 4.48 9.63 20.95
CA GLU A 195 5.19 8.34 20.91
C GLU A 195 6.69 8.51 20.63
N ASN A 196 7.48 7.56 21.13
CA ASN A 196 8.91 7.51 20.82
C ASN A 196 9.13 6.86 19.44
N MET A 197 9.57 7.64 18.46
CA MET A 197 9.75 7.14 17.09
C MET A 197 10.84 6.07 16.95
N LEU A 198 11.73 5.89 17.94
CA LEU A 198 12.63 4.74 17.97
C LEU A 198 11.84 3.44 18.20
N GLU A 199 10.89 3.45 19.13
CA GLU A 199 10.07 2.28 19.46
C GLU A 199 9.14 1.93 18.30
N VAL A 200 8.53 2.94 17.68
CA VAL A 200 7.74 2.78 16.45
C VAL A 200 8.60 2.19 15.33
N ALA A 201 9.79 2.74 15.08
CA ALA A 201 10.69 2.21 14.05
C ALA A 201 11.15 0.78 14.34
N GLN A 202 11.49 0.45 15.59
CA GLN A 202 11.87 -0.91 15.98
C GLN A 202 10.71 -1.89 15.82
N TRP A 203 9.48 -1.47 16.14
CA TRP A 203 8.29 -2.28 15.92
C TRP A 203 8.04 -2.53 14.43
N ILE A 204 8.18 -1.52 13.57
CA ILE A 204 8.09 -1.68 12.10
C ILE A 204 9.11 -2.72 11.62
N VAL A 205 10.36 -2.63 12.08
CA VAL A 205 11.42 -3.59 11.73
C VAL A 205 11.07 -5.02 12.13
N ALA A 206 10.45 -5.19 13.29
CA ALA A 206 10.13 -6.51 13.82
C ALA A 206 8.83 -7.12 13.24
N ASN A 207 7.89 -6.31 12.76
CA ASN A 207 6.52 -6.74 12.50
C ASN A 207 6.01 -6.48 11.08
N THR A 208 6.76 -5.76 10.23
CA THR A 208 6.27 -5.39 8.88
C THR A 208 7.28 -5.75 7.78
N PRO A 209 6.82 -6.03 6.55
CA PRO A 209 7.68 -6.36 5.41
C PRO A 209 8.21 -5.10 4.69
N PHE A 210 8.85 -4.17 5.42
CA PHE A 210 9.38 -2.93 4.85
C PHE A 210 10.55 -3.17 3.87
N ASP A 211 10.75 -2.25 2.92
CA ASP A 211 11.90 -2.25 2.00
C ASP A 211 13.02 -1.34 2.51
N ARG A 212 12.72 -0.08 2.86
CA ARG A 212 13.66 0.86 3.48
C ARG A 212 13.06 1.50 4.71
N LEU A 213 13.88 1.67 5.75
CA LEU A 213 13.54 2.48 6.91
C LEU A 213 14.67 3.45 7.18
N TYR A 214 14.39 4.75 7.19
CA TYR A 214 15.33 5.77 7.66
C TYR A 214 14.86 6.33 8.99
N PHE A 215 15.71 6.19 10.00
CA PHE A 215 15.50 6.70 11.34
C PHE A 215 16.37 7.94 11.57
N TYR A 216 15.72 9.06 11.90
CA TYR A 216 16.38 10.36 12.07
C TYR A 216 16.56 10.76 13.54
N GLY A 217 15.77 10.18 14.44
CA GLY A 217 15.77 10.49 15.86
C GLY A 217 14.40 10.16 16.48
N PRO A 218 14.32 10.05 17.82
CA PRO A 218 13.10 9.63 18.53
C PRO A 218 11.95 10.65 18.42
N GLU A 219 12.25 11.92 18.14
CA GLU A 219 11.28 13.01 18.02
C GLU A 219 11.04 13.46 16.57
N LEU A 220 11.60 12.72 15.60
CA LEU A 220 11.57 13.07 14.19
C LEU A 220 10.75 12.05 13.40
N PRO A 221 10.11 12.45 12.28
CA PRO A 221 9.41 11.52 11.42
C PRO A 221 10.30 10.36 11.00
N VAL A 222 9.75 9.15 10.95
CA VAL A 222 10.39 7.99 10.34
C VAL A 222 10.04 7.95 8.86
N HIS A 223 11.03 7.67 8.01
CA HIS A 223 10.78 7.32 6.62
C HIS A 223 10.63 5.81 6.51
N VAL A 224 9.59 5.34 5.85
CA VAL A 224 9.42 3.92 5.55
C VAL A 224 8.90 3.72 4.13
N SER A 225 9.39 2.68 3.46
CA SER A 225 8.94 2.27 2.14
C SER A 225 8.51 0.81 2.10
N PHE A 226 7.63 0.50 1.16
CA PHE A 226 7.22 -0.85 0.80
C PHE A 226 7.38 -1.01 -0.72
N GLY A 227 8.00 -2.10 -1.16
CA GLY A 227 8.26 -2.34 -2.57
C GLY A 227 8.51 -3.81 -2.88
N PRO A 228 8.53 -4.18 -4.18
CA PRO A 228 8.54 -5.57 -4.63
C PRO A 228 9.89 -6.28 -4.43
N ASN A 229 10.94 -5.57 -4.05
CA ASN A 229 12.28 -6.15 -3.93
C ASN A 229 12.46 -7.00 -2.66
N HIS A 230 11.58 -6.80 -1.65
CA HIS A 230 11.60 -7.54 -0.38
C HIS A 230 13.01 -7.65 0.25
N HIS A 231 13.79 -6.58 0.19
CA HIS A 231 15.16 -6.57 0.67
C HIS A 231 15.32 -5.48 1.74
N PRO A 232 14.89 -5.72 2.99
CA PRO A 232 14.86 -4.70 4.02
C PRO A 232 16.24 -4.08 4.27
N GLN A 233 16.28 -2.76 4.45
CA GLN A 233 17.48 -2.03 4.88
C GLN A 233 17.11 -0.92 5.85
N ILE A 234 17.78 -0.92 7.00
CA ILE A 234 17.64 0.09 8.04
C ILE A 234 18.79 1.08 7.92
N VAL A 235 18.46 2.37 7.93
CA VAL A 235 19.42 3.47 7.85
C VAL A 235 19.22 4.41 9.02
N CYS A 236 20.23 4.54 9.88
CA CYS A 236 20.24 5.58 10.91
C CYS A 236 20.92 6.82 10.35
N VAL A 237 20.24 7.97 10.39
CA VAL A 237 20.83 9.24 10.03
C VAL A 237 21.46 9.84 11.28
N VAL A 238 22.79 9.88 11.31
CA VAL A 238 23.54 10.40 12.46
C VAL A 238 24.13 11.76 12.12
N THR A 239 24.10 12.67 13.09
CA THR A 239 24.71 14.00 12.97
C THR A 239 26.17 13.91 13.43
N THR A 240 27.10 14.31 12.57
CA THR A 240 28.52 14.39 12.91
C THR A 240 28.79 15.58 13.83
N PRO A 241 29.95 15.62 14.52
CA PRO A 241 30.35 16.79 15.31
C PRO A 241 30.40 18.11 14.51
N SER A 242 30.56 18.02 13.18
CA SER A 242 30.51 19.17 12.27
C SER A 242 29.09 19.61 11.88
N GLY A 243 28.06 18.99 12.45
CA GLY A 243 26.65 19.27 12.15
C GLY A 243 26.13 18.64 10.84
N ARG A 244 26.94 17.81 10.17
CA ARG A 244 26.52 17.15 8.92
C ARG A 244 25.76 15.87 9.23
N GLN A 245 24.62 15.68 8.58
CA GLN A 245 23.89 14.41 8.64
C GLN A 245 24.49 13.39 7.67
N ILE A 246 24.75 12.18 8.15
CA ILE A 246 25.26 11.08 7.36
C ILE A 246 24.37 9.83 7.54
N PRO A 247 23.91 9.19 6.45
CA PRO A 247 23.18 7.93 6.54
C PRO A 247 24.14 6.77 6.86
N GLN A 248 23.78 5.94 7.83
CA GLN A 248 24.53 4.73 8.20
C GLN A 248 23.61 3.50 8.17
N VAL A 249 23.91 2.56 7.27
CA VAL A 249 23.23 1.27 7.23
C VAL A 249 23.50 0.52 8.53
N THR A 250 22.44 0.06 9.20
CA THR A 250 22.50 -0.61 10.50
C THR A 250 21.89 -1.99 10.39
N ALA A 251 22.55 -3.00 10.98
CA ALA A 251 22.02 -4.36 11.03
C ALA A 251 20.86 -4.46 12.02
N ASP A 252 19.86 -5.29 11.71
CA ASP A 252 18.61 -5.43 12.46
C ASP A 252 18.84 -5.62 13.96
N LYS A 253 19.69 -6.60 14.34
CA LYS A 253 20.02 -6.88 15.76
C LYS A 253 20.60 -5.66 16.48
N LYS A 254 21.41 -4.85 15.79
CA LYS A 254 22.00 -3.64 16.37
C LYS A 254 20.96 -2.54 16.53
N PHE A 255 20.08 -2.37 15.54
CA PHE A 255 19.01 -1.38 15.59
C PHE A 255 17.97 -1.69 16.67
N LEU A 256 17.53 -2.94 16.75
CA LEU A 256 16.58 -3.43 17.75
C LEU A 256 17.14 -3.40 19.19
N ALA A 257 18.47 -3.35 19.35
CA ALA A 257 19.11 -3.23 20.65
C ALA A 257 19.37 -1.77 21.08
N LEU A 258 19.05 -0.78 20.23
CA LEU A 258 19.14 0.61 20.62
C LEU A 258 18.16 0.87 21.77
N THR A 259 18.64 1.51 22.83
CA THR A 259 17.83 1.96 23.96
C THR A 259 17.86 3.49 23.95
N GLY A 260 16.71 4.11 24.17
CA GLY A 260 16.63 5.56 24.26
C GLY A 260 17.48 6.07 25.43
N ILE A 261 18.55 6.81 25.12
CA ILE A 261 19.09 8.00 25.80
C ILE A 261 20.55 8.17 25.35
N ALA A 262 20.78 9.20 24.54
CA ALA A 262 21.79 10.19 24.85
C ALA A 262 21.34 11.53 24.26
N PRO A 263 20.75 12.44 25.04
CA PRO A 263 20.95 13.86 24.79
C PRO A 263 22.41 14.17 25.12
N ASP A 264 23.09 14.81 24.17
CA ASP A 264 24.42 15.42 24.26
C ASP A 264 25.59 14.57 24.79
N ARG A 265 26.50 14.23 23.87
CA ARG A 265 27.96 14.43 24.07
C ARG A 265 28.62 14.88 22.77
#